data_AF-A0A821PGW7-F1
#
_entry.id   AF-A0A821PGW7-F1
#
_cell.length_a   1.000
_cell.length_b   1.000
_cell.length_c   1.000
_cell.angle_alpha   90.00
_cell.angle_beta   90.00
_cell.angle_gamma   90.00
#
_symmetry.space_group_name_H-M   'P 1'
#
loop_
_entity.id
_entity.type
_entity.pdbx_description
1 polymer ?
#
loop_
_entity_poly.entity_id
_entity_poly.type
_entity_poly.pdbx_seq_one_letter_code
_entity_poly.pdbx_strand_id
1 'polypeptide(L)'
;YQKRYPVRWHLKEIHGYEAEKITYNYENVQRQVGNESFTQSVYLKSISDNYNSTVQFNYEKKFLEEYQEPILNDGDGNLKLSSTFGQYLKNIIITTRVNIQTIEFKYQLQNQIRQLVALSQLEDTDQDPILAFSYKDYD
;
A
#
# COMPACT_ATOMS: atom_id res chain seq x y z
N TYR A 1 15.04 7.13 -28.43
CA TYR A 1 15.16 7.48 -27.00
C TYR A 1 13.87 8.14 -26.55
N GLN A 2 13.06 7.45 -25.75
CA GLN A 2 11.90 8.05 -25.08
C GLN A 2 12.40 8.72 -23.79
N LYS A 3 12.15 10.01 -23.61
CA LYS A 3 12.50 10.72 -22.37
C LYS A 3 11.58 10.23 -21.25
N ARG A 4 12.16 9.85 -20.11
CA ARG A 4 11.41 9.43 -18.91
C ARG A 4 11.13 10.66 -18.04
N TYR A 5 9.87 10.86 -17.67
CA TYR A 5 9.45 11.95 -16.79
C TYR A 5 8.86 11.39 -15.50
N PRO A 6 9.18 11.96 -14.33
CA PRO A 6 8.54 11.58 -13.09
C PRO A 6 7.07 12.01 -13.13
N VAL A 7 6.15 11.07 -12.86
CA VAL A 7 4.71 11.33 -12.83
C VAL A 7 4.19 11.70 -11.44
N ARG A 8 4.89 11.29 -10.38
CA ARG A 8 4.51 11.52 -8.97
C ARG A 8 5.75 11.59 -8.08
N TRP A 9 5.66 12.41 -7.04
CA TRP A 9 6.64 12.50 -5.97
C TRP A 9 6.01 12.05 -4.66
N HIS A 10 6.69 11.19 -3.91
CA HIS A 10 6.23 10.73 -2.61
C HIS A 10 7.04 11.43 -1.51
N LEU A 11 6.36 11.79 -0.42
CA LEU A 11 7.01 12.41 0.74
C LEU A 11 8.10 11.48 1.27
N LYS A 12 9.35 11.96 1.34
CA LYS A 12 10.49 11.15 1.79
C LYS A 12 10.81 11.36 3.27
N GLU A 13 10.83 12.60 3.72
CA GLU A 13 11.20 12.96 5.09
C GLU A 13 10.46 14.22 5.55
N ILE A 14 10.22 14.31 6.86
CA ILE A 14 9.83 15.53 7.56
C ILE A 14 10.88 15.79 8.64
N HIS A 15 11.29 17.05 8.78
CA HIS A 15 12.22 17.52 9.81
C HIS A 15 11.47 18.49 10.73
N GLY A 16 11.51 18.23 12.03
CA GLY A 16 10.95 19.10 13.08
C GLY A 16 11.97 20.11 13.61
N TYR A 17 11.57 20.84 14.65
CA TYR A 17 12.38 21.93 15.20
C TYR A 17 13.59 21.45 16.03
N GLU A 18 13.47 20.32 16.73
CA GLU A 18 14.48 19.83 17.68
C GLU A 18 15.15 18.51 17.23
N ALA A 19 15.67 18.50 16.00
CA ALA A 19 16.27 17.33 15.34
C ALA A 19 15.34 16.12 15.17
N GLU A 20 14.04 16.28 15.45
CA GLU A 20 13.00 15.31 15.14
C GLU A 20 12.99 15.03 13.64
N LYS A 21 13.00 13.76 13.28
CA LYS A 21 13.00 13.33 11.89
C LYS A 21 12.06 12.17 11.70
N ILE A 22 11.12 12.30 10.77
CA ILE A 22 10.26 11.21 10.32
C ILE A 22 10.68 10.83 8.91
N THR A 23 11.02 9.56 8.71
CA THR A 23 11.44 9.00 7.42
C THR A 23 10.38 8.08 6.87
N TYR A 24 10.03 8.26 5.61
CA TYR A 24 9.10 7.42 4.86
C TYR A 24 9.87 6.56 3.88
N ASN A 25 9.64 5.25 3.91
CA ASN A 25 10.31 4.28 3.06
C ASN A 25 9.28 3.58 2.18
N TYR A 26 9.59 3.49 0.89
CA TYR A 26 8.68 2.95 -0.12
C TYR A 26 9.30 1.76 -0.83
N GLU A 27 8.45 0.87 -1.30
CA GLU A 27 8.79 -0.25 -2.17
C GLU A 27 8.19 -0.02 -3.56
N ASN A 28 9.04 -0.10 -4.59
CA ASN A 28 8.63 0.06 -5.97
C ASN A 28 8.41 -1.31 -6.61
N VAL A 29 7.23 -1.53 -7.17
CA VAL A 29 6.99 -2.66 -8.07
C VAL A 29 7.35 -2.23 -9.48
N GLN A 30 8.30 -2.95 -10.06
CA GLN A 30 8.76 -2.74 -11.42
C GLN A 30 8.02 -3.67 -12.37
N ARG A 31 7.69 -3.17 -13.57
CA ARG A 31 7.16 -3.97 -14.67
C ARG A 31 8.06 -3.81 -15.90
N GLN A 32 8.31 -4.94 -16.55
CA GLN A 32 9.07 -5.00 -17.80
C GLN A 32 8.11 -4.86 -18.98
N VAL A 33 8.45 -4.01 -19.94
CA VAL A 33 7.79 -3.91 -21.24
C VAL A 33 8.86 -3.87 -22.32
N GLY A 34 8.93 -4.95 -23.11
CA GLY A 34 10.06 -5.17 -24.01
C GLY A 34 11.38 -5.26 -23.23
N ASN A 35 12.32 -4.37 -23.56
CA ASN A 35 13.63 -4.28 -22.91
C ASN A 35 13.71 -3.16 -21.86
N GLU A 36 12.59 -2.53 -21.52
CA GLU A 36 12.53 -1.37 -20.64
C GLU A 36 11.76 -1.71 -19.35
N SER A 37 12.30 -1.27 -18.21
CA SER A 37 11.65 -1.38 -16.89
C SER A 37 11.05 -0.04 -16.46
N PHE A 38 9.82 -0.07 -15.95
CA PHE A 38 9.17 1.09 -15.34
C PHE A 38 8.52 0.75 -14.00
N THR A 39 8.36 1.77 -13.15
CA THR A 39 7.65 1.65 -11.87
C THR A 39 6.14 1.59 -12.13
N GLN A 40 5.52 0.43 -11.88
CA GLN A 40 4.08 0.22 -12.03
C GLN A 40 3.29 0.74 -10.82
N SER A 41 3.82 0.50 -9.61
CA SER A 41 3.19 0.92 -8.37
C SER A 41 4.24 1.15 -7.29
N VAL A 42 3.91 2.01 -6.33
CA VAL A 42 4.76 2.35 -5.18
C VAL A 42 3.92 2.13 -3.92
N TYR A 43 4.44 1.39 -2.96
CA TYR A 43 3.79 1.11 -1.68
C TYR A 43 4.61 1.69 -0.54
N LEU A 44 3.97 2.35 0.41
CA LEU A 44 4.64 2.79 1.64
C LEU A 44 4.95 1.54 2.47
N LYS A 45 6.23 1.25 2.69
CA LYS A 45 6.72 0.05 3.38
C LYS A 45 6.91 0.27 4.88
N SER A 46 7.48 1.42 5.24
CA SER A 46 7.63 1.80 6.64
C SER A 46 7.70 3.30 6.84
N ILE A 47 7.29 3.73 8.04
CA ILE A 47 7.59 5.04 8.60
C ILE A 47 8.46 4.81 9.83
N SER A 48 9.51 5.59 10.01
CA SER A 48 10.36 5.52 11.19
C SER A 48 10.74 6.91 11.67
N ASP A 49 10.78 7.10 12.98
CA ASP A 49 11.39 8.28 13.59
C ASP A 49 12.89 8.05 13.89
N ASN A 50 13.57 9.08 14.39
CA ASN A 50 14.94 9.02 14.88
C ASN A 50 15.06 8.51 16.34
N TYR A 51 13.97 8.01 16.93
CA TYR A 51 13.89 7.49 18.31
C TYR A 51 13.61 5.99 18.37
N ASN A 52 13.71 5.28 17.24
CA ASN A 52 13.47 3.85 17.03
C ASN A 52 11.99 3.42 17.07
N SER A 53 11.05 4.36 16.93
CA SER A 53 9.65 4.01 16.66
C SER A 53 9.48 3.73 15.18
N THR A 54 8.75 2.67 14.84
CA THR A 54 8.47 2.29 13.46
C THR A 54 7.01 1.91 13.26
N VAL A 55 6.48 2.23 12.09
CA VAL A 55 5.23 1.68 11.57
C VAL A 55 5.59 0.90 10.31
N GLN A 56 5.42 -0.41 10.33
CA GLN A 56 5.62 -1.28 9.18
C GLN A 56 4.28 -1.59 8.53
N PHE A 57 4.23 -1.52 7.20
CA PHE A 57 3.04 -1.80 6.40
C PHE A 57 3.25 -3.10 5.64
N ASN A 58 2.45 -4.10 5.95
CA ASN A 58 2.54 -5.41 5.32
C ASN A 58 1.41 -5.58 4.32
N TYR A 59 1.78 -5.81 3.06
CA TYR A 59 0.84 -5.97 1.96
C TYR A 59 0.81 -7.42 1.48
N GLU A 60 -0.34 -7.83 0.96
CA GLU A 60 -0.52 -9.09 0.25
C GLU A 60 -1.02 -8.84 -1.17
N LYS A 61 -0.78 -9.82 -2.05
CA LYS A 61 -1.21 -9.74 -3.44
C LYS A 61 -2.73 -9.91 -3.53
N LYS A 62 -3.37 -9.07 -4.33
CA LYS A 62 -4.74 -9.31 -4.78
C LYS A 62 -4.77 -10.47 -5.78
N PHE A 63 -5.92 -11.11 -5.92
CA PHE A 63 -6.20 -11.99 -7.02
C PHE A 63 -6.24 -11.21 -8.34
N LEU A 64 -5.88 -11.86 -9.45
CA LEU A 64 -5.83 -11.21 -10.76
C LEU A 64 -7.21 -10.71 -11.20
N GLU A 65 -8.26 -11.37 -10.76
CA GLU A 65 -9.65 -11.05 -11.06
C GLU A 65 -10.11 -9.75 -10.34
N GLU A 66 -9.39 -9.31 -9.31
CA GLU A 66 -9.73 -8.09 -8.54
C GLU A 66 -9.22 -6.80 -9.20
N TYR A 67 -8.37 -6.91 -10.23
CA TYR A 67 -7.80 -5.74 -10.87
C TYR A 67 -7.54 -5.97 -12.36
N GLN A 68 -7.80 -4.95 -13.17
CA GLN A 68 -7.45 -5.00 -14.58
C GLN A 68 -5.98 -4.62 -14.75
N GLU A 69 -5.21 -5.47 -15.43
CA GLU A 69 -3.87 -5.10 -15.84
C GLU A 69 -3.92 -3.87 -16.76
N PRO A 70 -2.98 -2.91 -16.62
CA PRO A 70 -2.90 -1.74 -17.49
C PRO A 70 -2.84 -2.16 -18.95
N ILE A 71 -3.65 -1.52 -19.79
CA ILE A 71 -3.47 -1.58 -21.24
C ILE A 71 -2.19 -0.84 -21.58
N LEU A 72 -1.17 -1.57 -22.01
CA LEU A 72 0.17 -1.00 -22.17
C LEU A 72 0.31 -0.13 -23.42
N ASN A 73 -0.51 -0.30 -24.45
CA ASN A 73 -0.43 0.48 -25.68
C ASN A 73 -1.72 1.29 -25.89
N ASP A 74 -1.61 2.59 -26.14
CA ASP A 74 -2.71 3.27 -26.84
C ASP A 74 -2.74 2.80 -28.31
N GLY A 75 -3.86 3.04 -29.00
CA GLY A 75 -4.03 2.65 -30.41
C GLY A 75 -2.99 3.27 -31.37
N ASP A 76 -2.19 4.22 -30.88
CA ASP A 76 -1.13 4.94 -31.60
C ASP A 76 0.28 4.42 -31.24
N GLY A 77 0.39 3.40 -30.39
CA GLY A 77 1.65 2.76 -30.01
C GLY A 77 2.42 3.46 -28.87
N ASN A 78 1.84 4.44 -28.18
CA ASN A 78 2.43 5.00 -26.97
C ASN A 78 2.12 4.14 -25.75
N LEU A 79 3.05 4.13 -24.79
CA LEU A 79 2.84 3.40 -23.55
C LEU A 79 1.84 4.12 -22.64
N LYS A 80 0.63 3.58 -22.49
CA LYS A 80 -0.34 4.08 -21.51
C LYS A 80 -0.12 3.40 -20.16
N LEU A 81 0.68 4.02 -19.31
CA LEU A 81 0.99 3.50 -17.99
C LEU A 81 -0.10 3.90 -16.99
N SER A 82 -1.12 3.05 -16.76
CA SER A 82 -2.01 3.24 -15.61
C SER A 82 -1.44 2.57 -14.37
N SER A 83 -1.33 3.32 -13.27
CA SER A 83 -0.96 2.74 -11.97
C SER A 83 -1.98 1.68 -11.58
N THR A 84 -1.51 0.47 -11.31
CA THR A 84 -2.38 -0.65 -10.92
C THR A 84 -1.92 -1.16 -9.57
N PHE A 85 -2.84 -1.15 -8.60
CA PHE A 85 -2.54 -1.56 -7.23
C PHE A 85 -2.92 -3.03 -7.05
N GLY A 86 -1.99 -3.90 -7.44
CA GLY A 86 -2.12 -5.36 -7.32
C GLY A 86 -1.89 -5.90 -5.91
N GLN A 87 -1.72 -5.03 -4.90
CA GLN A 87 -1.58 -5.43 -3.50
C GLN A 87 -2.61 -4.71 -2.63
N TYR A 88 -2.98 -5.32 -1.50
CA TYR A 88 -3.80 -4.72 -0.44
C TYR A 88 -3.04 -4.74 0.89
N LEU A 89 -3.32 -3.76 1.76
CA LEU A 89 -2.69 -3.68 3.09
C LEU A 89 -3.32 -4.72 4.02
N LYS A 90 -2.56 -5.73 4.43
CA LYS A 90 -3.03 -6.80 5.32
C LYS A 90 -3.03 -6.35 6.77
N ASN A 91 -1.91 -5.78 7.22
CA ASN A 91 -1.76 -5.30 8.58
C ASN A 91 -0.71 -4.19 8.65
N ILE A 92 -0.73 -3.46 9.76
CA ILE A 92 0.37 -2.61 10.18
C ILE A 92 0.92 -3.10 11.51
N ILE A 93 2.24 -3.01 11.67
CA ILE A 93 2.93 -3.30 12.92
C ILE A 93 3.52 -2.00 13.43
N ILE A 94 3.07 -1.56 14.60
CA ILE A 94 3.53 -0.35 15.27
C ILE A 94 4.50 -0.81 16.35
N THR A 95 5.77 -0.48 16.18
CA THR A 95 6.82 -0.74 17.17
C THR A 95 7.21 0.57 17.82
N THR A 96 7.16 0.60 19.14
CA THR A 96 7.71 1.67 19.96
C THR A 96 8.76 1.08 20.88
N ARG A 97 9.39 1.90 21.72
CA ARG A 97 10.35 1.43 22.73
C ARG A 97 9.76 0.48 23.77
N VAL A 98 8.46 0.56 24.01
CA VAL A 98 7.82 -0.11 25.16
C VAL A 98 6.72 -1.07 24.74
N ASN A 99 6.28 -1.01 23.49
CA ASN A 99 5.16 -1.81 23.02
C ASN A 99 5.27 -2.14 21.53
N ILE A 100 4.74 -3.29 21.17
CA ILE A 100 4.47 -3.70 19.79
C ILE A 100 2.97 -3.94 19.69
N GLN A 101 2.34 -3.33 18.69
CA GLN A 101 0.92 -3.48 18.42
C GLN A 101 0.73 -3.82 16.95
N THR A 102 -0.15 -4.78 16.66
CA THR A 102 -0.48 -5.19 15.31
C THR A 102 -1.95 -4.90 15.04
N ILE A 103 -2.20 -4.05 14.05
CA ILE A 103 -3.56 -3.78 13.56
C ILE A 103 -3.77 -4.55 12.26
N GLU A 104 -4.67 -5.51 12.29
CA GLU A 104 -5.08 -6.31 11.15
C GLU A 104 -6.26 -5.67 10.42
N PHE A 105 -6.19 -5.66 9.08
CA PHE A 105 -7.25 -5.20 8.19
C PHE A 105 -7.94 -6.44 7.62
N LYS A 106 -9.19 -6.67 8.02
CA LYS A 106 -10.00 -7.80 7.59
C LYS A 106 -10.85 -7.39 6.39
N TYR A 107 -10.79 -8.20 5.35
CA TYR A 107 -11.50 -7.93 4.10
C TYR A 107 -12.47 -9.03 3.74
N GLN A 108 -13.55 -8.63 3.06
CA GLN A 108 -14.46 -9.52 2.36
C GLN A 108 -14.35 -9.25 0.85
N LEU A 109 -14.37 -10.33 0.06
CA LEU A 109 -14.41 -10.23 -1.40
C LEU A 109 -15.82 -10.52 -1.89
N GLN A 110 -16.44 -9.56 -2.58
CA GLN A 110 -17.78 -9.69 -3.14
C GLN A 110 -17.80 -9.06 -4.53
N ASN A 111 -18.29 -9.80 -5.53
CA ASN A 111 -18.32 -9.35 -6.93
C ASN A 111 -16.96 -8.82 -7.42
N GLN A 112 -15.86 -9.51 -7.05
CA GLN A 112 -14.47 -9.14 -7.36
C GLN A 112 -14.00 -7.82 -6.72
N ILE A 113 -14.79 -7.22 -5.83
CA ILE A 113 -14.46 -6.00 -5.09
C ILE A 113 -14.08 -6.38 -3.66
N ARG A 114 -12.87 -6.02 -3.26
CA ARG A 114 -12.38 -6.20 -1.89
C ARG A 114 -12.84 -5.04 -1.00
N GLN A 115 -13.59 -5.36 0.03
CA GLN A 115 -14.17 -4.42 0.98
C GLN A 115 -13.55 -4.62 2.36
N LEU A 116 -13.15 -3.53 3.03
CA LEU A 116 -12.61 -3.56 4.39
C LEU A 116 -13.78 -3.72 5.35
N VAL A 117 -13.91 -4.86 6.02
CA VAL A 117 -15.05 -5.16 6.89
C VAL A 117 -14.75 -4.99 8.37
N ALA A 118 -13.47 -5.07 8.77
CA ALA A 118 -13.09 -4.82 10.15
C ALA A 118 -11.61 -4.44 10.32
N LEU A 119 -11.32 -3.81 11.44
CA LEU A 119 -9.99 -3.67 12.02
C LEU A 119 -9.95 -4.42 13.35
N SER A 120 -8.90 -5.22 13.57
CA SER A 120 -8.69 -5.96 14.82
C SER A 120 -7.28 -5.71 15.34
N GLN A 121 -7.11 -5.77 16.66
CA GLN A 121 -5.79 -5.76 17.29
C GLN A 121 -5.42 -7.20 17.64
N LEU A 122 -4.30 -7.71 17.12
CA LEU A 122 -3.96 -9.13 17.30
C LEU A 122 -3.58 -9.48 18.74
N GLU A 123 -3.06 -8.49 19.49
CA GLU A 123 -2.72 -8.67 20.90
C GLU A 123 -3.94 -8.64 21.84
N ASP A 124 -5.14 -8.34 21.31
CA ASP A 124 -6.38 -8.36 22.08
C ASP A 124 -6.91 -9.80 22.22
N THR A 125 -7.04 -10.27 23.47
CA THR A 125 -7.49 -11.63 23.79
C THR A 125 -8.98 -11.84 23.56
N ASP A 126 -9.77 -10.77 23.58
CA ASP A 126 -11.22 -10.85 23.40
C ASP A 126 -11.59 -11.06 21.92
N GLN A 127 -10.65 -10.82 20.99
CA GLN A 127 -10.73 -11.05 19.55
C GLN A 127 -11.86 -10.27 18.83
N ASP A 128 -12.58 -9.41 19.54
CA ASP A 128 -13.57 -8.52 18.97
C ASP A 128 -12.90 -7.47 18.04
N PRO A 129 -13.57 -7.08 16.95
CA PRO A 129 -13.05 -6.03 16.10
C PRO A 129 -13.05 -4.68 16.84
N ILE A 130 -11.94 -3.95 16.75
CA ILE A 130 -11.84 -2.55 17.22
C ILE A 130 -12.86 -1.69 16.49
N LEU A 131 -13.04 -1.98 15.19
CA LEU A 131 -13.96 -1.27 14.32
C LEU A 131 -14.49 -2.22 13.24
N ALA A 132 -15.79 -2.16 12.97
CA ALA A 132 -16.44 -2.94 11.93
C ALA A 132 -17.13 -2.01 10.92
N PHE A 133 -17.20 -2.47 9.67
CA PHE A 133 -17.78 -1.74 8.55
C PHE A 133 -18.80 -2.61 7.83
N SER A 134 -19.80 -1.97 7.25
CA SER A 134 -20.76 -2.61 6.34
C SER A 134 -20.95 -1.72 5.12
N TYR A 135 -21.25 -2.37 3.99
CA TYR A 135 -21.44 -1.71 2.70
C TYR A 135 -22.86 -1.97 2.23
N LYS A 136 -23.42 -1.01 1.50
CA LYS A 136 -24.68 -1.25 0.79
C LYS A 136 -24.38 -2.13 -0.42
N ASP A 137 -25.09 -3.23 -0.52
CA ASP A 137 -25.17 -3.99 -1.77
C ASP A 137 -25.97 -3.17 -2.78
N TYR A 138 -25.40 -2.99 -3.96
CA TYR A 138 -26.11 -2.47 -5.12
C TYR A 138 -26.22 -3.62 -6.11
N ASP A 139 -27.45 -4.09 -6.30
CA ASP A 139 -27.83 -5.08 -7.33
C ASP A 139 -27.67 -4.50 -8.75
#